data_AF-A0A7W1EGX0-F1
#
_entry.id   AF-A0A7W1EGX0-F1
#
_cell.length_a   1.000
_cell.length_b   1.000
_cell.length_c   1.000
_cell.angle_alpha   90.00
_cell.angle_beta   90.00
_cell.angle_gamma   90.00
#
_symmetry.space_group_name_H-M   'P 1'
#
loop_
_entity.id
_entity.type
_entity.pdbx_description
1 polymer ?
#
loop_
_entity_poly.entity_id
_entity_poly.type
_entity_poly.pdbx_seq_one_letter_code
_entity_poly.pdbx_strand_id
1 'polypeptide(L)'
;MFPLFEVREQNGERKVNALSTIEKGTELCTFTGKPIDFKETLKLGNKESFAFQVDKDLYIYLDEPYRYFNHSCEPNCGITSELKMVTLKPIEKNEELRWDYSTSMLEHHWTMKCNCKKENCRKIVGDFTTLPEKLQEHYLKAGVVQKFIMNFLKK
;
A
#
# COMPACT_ATOMS: atom_id res chain seq x y z
N MET A 1 8.20 -20.20 -8.67
CA MET A 1 7.50 -20.07 -7.38
C MET A 1 6.04 -19.79 -7.70
N PHE A 2 5.10 -20.57 -7.17
CA PHE A 2 3.68 -20.27 -7.35
C PHE A 2 3.32 -19.00 -6.57
N PRO A 3 2.38 -18.18 -7.05
CA PRO A 3 1.94 -17.01 -6.29
C PRO A 3 1.38 -17.47 -4.93
N LEU A 4 1.73 -16.77 -3.86
CA LEU A 4 1.22 -17.03 -2.49
C LEU A 4 -0.20 -16.50 -2.26
N PHE A 5 -0.77 -15.86 -3.28
CA PHE A 5 -2.05 -15.18 -3.23
C PHE A 5 -2.80 -15.29 -4.56
N GLU A 6 -4.08 -14.96 -4.52
CA GLU A 6 -4.93 -14.84 -5.70
C GLU A 6 -5.79 -13.58 -5.63
N VAL A 7 -6.27 -13.13 -6.79
CA VAL A 7 -7.27 -12.05 -6.88
C VAL A 7 -8.65 -12.68 -6.93
N ARG A 8 -9.53 -12.31 -5.99
CA ARG A 8 -10.93 -12.68 -5.96
C ARG A 8 -11.79 -11.46 -6.25
N GLU A 9 -12.84 -11.64 -7.03
CA GLU A 9 -13.87 -10.61 -7.21
C GLU A 9 -15.08 -10.96 -6.34
N GLN A 10 -15.51 -10.03 -5.49
CA GLN A 10 -16.65 -10.20 -4.60
C GLN A 10 -17.45 -8.89 -4.55
N ASN A 11 -18.73 -8.95 -4.92
CA ASN A 11 -19.63 -7.79 -4.97
C ASN A 11 -19.09 -6.62 -5.81
N GLY A 12 -18.40 -6.91 -6.92
CA GLY A 12 -17.78 -5.91 -7.80
C GLY A 12 -16.47 -5.30 -7.27
N GLU A 13 -15.98 -5.75 -6.11
CA GLU A 13 -14.68 -5.35 -5.56
C GLU A 13 -13.66 -6.48 -5.75
N ARG A 14 -12.45 -6.12 -6.21
CA ARG A 14 -11.32 -7.04 -6.28
C ARG A 14 -10.54 -7.03 -4.98
N LYS A 15 -10.20 -8.22 -4.49
CA LYS A 15 -9.48 -8.44 -3.24
C LYS A 15 -8.34 -9.41 -3.51
N VAL A 16 -7.21 -9.20 -2.84
CA VAL A 16 -6.09 -10.12 -2.91
C VAL A 16 -6.07 -10.95 -1.64
N ASN A 17 -6.15 -12.28 -1.77
CA ASN A 17 -6.27 -13.19 -0.64
C ASN A 17 -5.12 -14.21 -0.64
N ALA A 18 -4.64 -14.56 0.56
CA ALA A 18 -3.62 -15.60 0.71
C ALA A 18 -4.16 -16.99 0.34
N LEU A 19 -3.38 -17.77 -0.41
CA LEU A 19 -3.73 -19.13 -0.83
C LEU A 19 -3.44 -20.19 0.24
N SER A 20 -2.54 -19.87 1.18
CA SER A 20 -2.13 -20.69 2.31
C SER A 20 -1.86 -19.81 3.52
N THR A 21 -1.51 -20.42 4.66
CA THR A 21 -0.86 -19.67 5.73
C THR A 21 0.49 -19.13 5.24
N ILE A 22 0.88 -17.95 5.71
CA ILE A 22 2.13 -17.28 5.34
C ILE A 22 2.80 -16.75 6.60
N GLU A 23 4.08 -17.05 6.75
CA GLU A 23 4.88 -16.56 7.88
C GLU A 23 5.08 -15.05 7.82
N LYS A 24 5.27 -14.42 8.99
CA LYS A 24 5.68 -13.02 9.09
C LYS A 24 7.03 -12.80 8.40
N GLY A 25 7.18 -11.67 7.71
CA GLY A 25 8.41 -11.27 7.02
C GLY A 25 8.58 -11.93 5.64
N THR A 26 7.58 -12.66 5.15
CA THR A 26 7.61 -13.27 3.82
C THR A 26 7.45 -12.19 2.75
N GLU A 27 8.33 -12.20 1.75
CA GLU A 27 8.18 -11.41 0.53
C GLU A 27 7.16 -12.08 -0.41
N LEU A 28 6.12 -11.34 -0.77
CA LEU A 28 4.99 -11.85 -1.56
C LEU A 28 5.16 -11.59 -3.05
N CYS A 29 5.56 -10.37 -3.42
CA CYS A 29 5.77 -9.94 -4.80
C CYS A 29 6.54 -8.62 -4.86
N THR A 30 6.98 -8.26 -6.07
CA THR A 30 7.53 -6.93 -6.37
C THR A 30 6.52 -6.16 -7.22
N PHE A 31 6.16 -4.94 -6.81
CA PHE A 31 5.29 -4.07 -7.57
C PHE A 31 5.99 -3.60 -8.85
N THR A 32 5.32 -3.76 -9.99
CA THR A 32 5.79 -3.27 -11.29
C THR A 32 4.72 -2.38 -11.93
N GLY A 33 5.14 -1.58 -12.90
CA GLY A 33 4.24 -0.72 -13.66
C GLY A 33 4.97 0.30 -14.51
N LYS A 34 4.18 1.14 -15.18
CA LYS A 34 4.72 2.21 -16.02
C LYS A 34 5.10 3.42 -15.14
N PRO A 35 6.32 3.96 -15.26
CA PRO A 35 6.66 5.22 -14.59
C PRO A 35 5.85 6.37 -15.22
N ILE A 36 5.29 7.22 -14.36
CA ILE A 36 4.53 8.42 -14.73
C ILE A 36 4.85 9.59 -13.78
N ASP A 37 4.68 10.82 -14.25
CA ASP A 37 4.79 12.03 -13.42
C ASP A 37 3.47 12.38 -12.71
N PHE A 38 3.49 13.36 -11.80
CA PHE A 38 2.27 13.78 -11.08
C PHE A 38 1.20 14.32 -12.04
N LYS A 39 1.59 15.04 -13.09
CA LYS A 39 0.64 15.58 -14.07
C LYS A 39 -0.09 14.46 -14.82
N GLU A 40 0.55 13.33 -15.06
CA GLU A 40 -0.05 12.13 -15.61
C GLU A 40 -1.00 11.45 -14.62
N THR A 41 -0.73 11.45 -13.29
CA THR A 41 -1.67 10.89 -12.30
C THR A 41 -3.00 11.61 -12.33
N LEU A 42 -2.99 12.95 -12.43
CA LEU A 42 -4.21 13.78 -12.48
C LEU A 42 -5.12 13.45 -13.68
N LYS A 43 -4.55 12.94 -14.78
CA LYS A 43 -5.31 12.54 -15.98
C LYS A 43 -6.01 11.19 -15.81
N LEU A 44 -5.69 10.42 -14.77
CA LEU A 44 -6.26 9.10 -14.52
C LEU A 44 -7.66 9.18 -13.89
N GLY A 45 -8.05 10.32 -13.32
CA GLY A 45 -9.31 10.49 -12.60
C GLY A 45 -9.43 9.47 -11.47
N ASN A 46 -10.51 8.68 -11.47
CA ASN A 46 -10.74 7.65 -10.45
C ASN A 46 -9.64 6.56 -10.38
N LYS A 47 -8.80 6.44 -11.41
CA LYS A 47 -7.68 5.49 -11.46
C LYS A 47 -6.38 6.05 -10.87
N GLU A 48 -6.38 7.29 -10.38
CA GLU A 48 -5.23 7.86 -9.68
C GLU A 48 -4.79 7.01 -8.48
N SER A 49 -5.73 6.30 -7.84
CA SER A 49 -5.46 5.34 -6.76
C SER A 49 -4.57 4.16 -7.16
N PHE A 50 -4.34 3.94 -8.46
CA PHE A 50 -3.41 2.93 -8.97
C PHE A 50 -2.00 3.47 -9.18
N ALA A 51 -1.77 4.77 -8.99
CA ALA A 51 -0.45 5.38 -9.03
C ALA A 51 0.21 5.29 -7.65
N PHE A 52 1.33 4.56 -7.58
CA PHE A 52 2.13 4.40 -6.37
C PHE A 52 3.29 5.39 -6.40
N GLN A 53 3.33 6.35 -5.47
CA GLN A 53 4.43 7.33 -5.42
C GLN A 53 5.72 6.65 -4.98
N VAL A 54 6.81 6.92 -5.72
CA VAL A 54 8.14 6.39 -5.41
C VAL A 54 9.19 7.48 -5.18
N ASP A 55 8.93 8.69 -5.67
CA ASP A 55 9.71 9.89 -5.37
C ASP A 55 8.86 11.16 -5.55
N LYS A 56 9.45 12.33 -5.33
CA LYS A 56 8.85 13.62 -5.67
C LYS A 56 8.58 13.67 -7.18
N ASP A 57 7.33 13.94 -7.56
CA ASP A 57 6.88 13.99 -8.96
C ASP A 57 7.16 12.70 -9.76
N LEU A 58 7.26 11.56 -9.08
CA LEU A 58 7.50 10.26 -9.72
C LEU A 58 6.64 9.17 -9.09
N TYR A 59 5.88 8.50 -9.96
CA TYR A 59 4.94 7.46 -9.61
C TYR A 59 5.12 6.24 -10.51
N ILE A 60 4.60 5.11 -10.06
CA ILE A 60 4.43 3.90 -10.86
C ILE A 60 2.94 3.66 -11.01
N TYR A 61 2.43 3.71 -12.23
CA TYR A 61 1.10 3.22 -12.55
C TYR A 61 1.11 1.70 -12.53
N LEU A 62 0.59 1.13 -11.45
CA LEU A 62 0.76 -0.29 -11.12
C LEU A 62 0.08 -1.23 -12.12
N ASP A 63 0.82 -2.27 -12.51
CA ASP A 63 0.29 -3.40 -13.27
C ASP A 63 -0.71 -4.22 -12.45
N GLU A 64 -1.51 -5.04 -13.13
CA GLU A 64 -2.26 -6.10 -12.45
C GLU A 64 -1.30 -7.24 -12.04
N PRO A 65 -1.46 -7.85 -10.85
CA PRO A 65 -2.54 -7.65 -9.88
C PRO A 65 -2.23 -6.61 -8.79
N TYR A 66 -1.09 -5.93 -8.83
CA TYR A 66 -0.57 -5.10 -7.72
C TYR A 66 -1.50 -3.95 -7.32
N ARG A 67 -2.27 -3.42 -8.26
CA ARG A 67 -3.26 -2.36 -7.98
C ARG A 67 -4.51 -2.82 -7.21
N TYR A 68 -4.67 -4.12 -6.95
CA TYR A 68 -5.82 -4.68 -6.22
C TYR A 68 -5.57 -4.92 -4.73
N PHE A 69 -4.35 -4.69 -4.25
CA PHE A 69 -4.08 -4.77 -2.82
C PHE A 69 -4.75 -3.62 -2.08
N ASN A 70 -5.81 -3.93 -1.36
CA ASN A 70 -6.65 -2.94 -0.71
C ASN A 70 -6.01 -2.32 0.55
N HIS A 71 -6.55 -1.17 0.93
CA HIS A 71 -6.17 -0.47 2.14
C HIS A 71 -6.66 -1.16 3.44
N SER A 72 -5.87 -1.06 4.50
CA SER A 72 -6.31 -1.24 5.90
C SER A 72 -5.61 -0.25 6.81
N CYS A 73 -6.32 0.31 7.80
CA CYS A 73 -5.70 1.11 8.86
C CYS A 73 -4.95 0.24 9.89
N GLU A 74 -5.23 -1.07 9.92
CA GLU A 74 -4.45 -2.08 10.63
C GLU A 74 -4.05 -3.14 9.60
N PRO A 75 -3.01 -2.88 8.80
CA PRO A 75 -2.62 -3.75 7.70
C PRO A 75 -1.92 -5.03 8.18
N ASN A 76 -1.88 -6.02 7.29
CA ASN A 76 -1.11 -7.24 7.50
C ASN A 76 0.11 -7.34 6.56
N CYS A 77 0.21 -6.43 5.59
CA CYS A 77 1.33 -6.28 4.67
C CYS A 77 1.84 -4.83 4.65
N GLY A 78 3.07 -4.64 4.18
CA GLY A 78 3.62 -3.34 3.84
C GLY A 78 4.52 -3.43 2.61
N ILE A 79 4.91 -2.28 2.07
CA ILE A 79 5.72 -2.21 0.85
C ILE A 79 7.05 -1.53 1.18
N THR A 80 8.17 -2.22 0.95
CA THR A 80 9.50 -1.66 1.19
C THR A 80 9.86 -0.60 0.15
N SER A 81 10.96 0.12 0.37
CA SER A 81 11.49 1.08 -0.60
C SER A 81 12.06 0.46 -1.88
N GLU A 82 12.12 -0.87 -1.95
CA GLU A 82 12.51 -1.66 -3.12
C GLU A 82 11.27 -2.20 -3.84
N LEU A 83 10.07 -1.67 -3.52
CA LEU A 83 8.79 -2.05 -4.12
C LEU A 83 8.37 -3.49 -3.82
N LYS A 84 8.91 -4.07 -2.75
CA LYS A 84 8.59 -5.44 -2.33
C LYS A 84 7.47 -5.43 -1.31
N MET A 85 6.41 -6.19 -1.57
CA MET A 85 5.37 -6.42 -0.59
C MET A 85 5.79 -7.51 0.38
N VAL A 86 5.75 -7.21 1.68
CA VAL A 86 6.14 -8.11 2.76
C VAL A 86 5.03 -8.26 3.80
N THR A 87 4.92 -9.44 4.42
CA THR A 87 3.97 -9.66 5.53
C THR A 87 4.50 -9.05 6.85
N LEU A 88 3.67 -8.28 7.55
CA LEU A 88 4.01 -7.64 8.83
C LEU A 88 3.67 -8.53 10.04
N LYS A 89 2.83 -9.54 9.82
CA LYS A 89 2.39 -10.55 10.78
C LYS A 89 2.08 -11.86 10.04
N PRO A 90 1.92 -13.00 10.75
CA PRO A 90 1.44 -14.22 10.12
C PRO A 90 0.08 -13.98 9.44
N ILE A 91 -0.13 -14.61 8.29
CA ILE A 91 -1.35 -14.51 7.48
C ILE A 91 -2.03 -15.86 7.46
N GLU A 92 -3.34 -15.87 7.69
CA GLU A 92 -4.13 -17.09 7.58
C GLU A 92 -4.56 -17.37 6.13
N LYS A 93 -4.80 -18.64 5.81
CA LYS A 93 -5.36 -19.01 4.51
C LYS A 93 -6.68 -18.27 4.27
N ASN A 94 -6.84 -17.70 3.07
CA ASN A 94 -7.96 -16.85 2.64
C ASN A 94 -8.01 -15.46 3.29
N GLU A 95 -7.12 -15.09 4.20
CA GLU A 95 -7.06 -13.73 4.72
C GLU A 95 -6.73 -12.74 3.59
N GLU A 96 -7.39 -11.59 3.58
CA GLU A 96 -7.14 -10.55 2.59
C GLU A 96 -5.83 -9.82 2.91
N LEU A 97 -4.96 -9.72 1.92
CA LEU A 97 -3.69 -9.01 1.99
C LEU A 97 -3.94 -7.52 1.80
N ARG A 98 -3.64 -6.73 2.83
CA ARG A 98 -3.91 -5.30 2.87
C ARG A 98 -2.70 -4.53 3.40
N TRP A 99 -2.47 -3.35 2.85
CA TRP A 99 -1.40 -2.45 3.26
C TRP A 99 -1.93 -1.04 3.54
N ASP A 100 -1.11 -0.18 4.12
CA ASP A 100 -1.49 1.19 4.43
C ASP A 100 -0.96 2.15 3.37
N TYR A 101 -1.86 2.65 2.51
CA TYR A 101 -1.53 3.56 1.41
C TYR A 101 -0.75 4.81 1.86
N SER A 102 -0.97 5.29 3.09
CA SER A 102 -0.24 6.46 3.61
C SER A 102 1.28 6.27 3.60
N THR A 103 1.77 5.02 3.61
CA THR A 103 3.21 4.70 3.59
C THR A 103 3.94 5.04 2.29
N SER A 104 3.21 5.41 1.24
CA SER A 104 3.73 5.85 -0.04
C SER A 104 3.16 7.20 -0.49
N MET A 105 2.67 8.05 0.40
CA MET A 105 2.00 9.30 0.01
C MET A 105 2.60 10.51 0.71
N LEU A 106 2.98 11.54 -0.06
CA LEU A 106 3.49 12.82 0.45
C LEU A 106 3.08 14.05 -0.39
N GLU A 107 2.32 13.87 -1.48
CA GLU A 107 2.05 14.95 -2.43
C GLU A 107 1.00 15.97 -1.95
N HIS A 108 0.38 15.77 -0.77
CA HIS A 108 -0.65 16.66 -0.23
C HIS A 108 -1.85 16.84 -1.16
N HIS A 109 -2.15 15.83 -1.98
CA HIS A 109 -3.18 15.87 -3.01
C HIS A 109 -4.26 14.80 -2.81
N TRP A 110 -3.88 13.53 -2.95
CA TRP A 110 -4.84 12.43 -2.99
C TRP A 110 -5.28 12.02 -1.59
N THR A 111 -6.58 11.80 -1.41
CA THR A 111 -7.14 11.23 -0.18
C THR A 111 -8.26 10.24 -0.51
N MET A 112 -8.59 9.37 0.44
CA MET A 112 -9.66 8.37 0.26
C MET A 112 -10.48 8.18 1.52
N LYS A 113 -11.82 8.07 1.35
CA LYS A 113 -12.71 7.62 2.43
C LYS A 113 -12.47 6.14 2.72
N CYS A 114 -12.06 5.83 3.96
CA CYS A 114 -11.72 4.48 4.39
C CYS A 114 -12.92 3.75 5.00
N ASN A 115 -13.17 2.54 4.51
CA ASN A 115 -14.17 1.62 5.03
C ASN A 115 -13.56 0.25 5.39
N CYS A 116 -12.31 0.22 5.87
CA CYS A 116 -11.59 -1.04 6.18
C CYS A 116 -12.17 -1.87 7.35
N LYS A 117 -13.19 -1.34 8.06
CA LYS A 117 -13.90 -1.98 9.19
C LYS A 117 -13.03 -2.35 10.40
N LYS A 118 -11.80 -1.84 10.48
CA LYS A 118 -10.98 -1.93 11.69
C LYS A 118 -11.51 -1.03 12.80
N GLU A 119 -11.28 -1.43 14.04
CA GLU A 119 -11.72 -0.70 15.23
C GLU A 119 -11.18 0.74 15.20
N ASN A 120 -9.89 0.89 14.89
CA ASN A 120 -9.22 2.18 14.78
C ASN A 120 -9.19 2.72 13.33
N CYS A 121 -10.25 2.48 12.55
CA CYS A 121 -10.35 2.97 11.18
C CYS A 121 -10.31 4.51 11.14
N ARG A 122 -9.31 5.06 10.43
CA ARG A 122 -9.03 6.50 10.33
C ARG A 122 -10.09 7.30 9.57
N LYS A 123 -11.03 6.65 8.88
CA LYS A 123 -12.10 7.21 8.03
C LYS A 123 -11.62 8.00 6.80
N ILE A 124 -10.48 8.66 6.87
CA ILE A 124 -9.81 9.32 5.76
C ILE A 124 -8.36 8.84 5.72
N VAL A 125 -7.93 8.33 4.58
CA VAL A 125 -6.53 8.02 4.27
C VAL A 125 -5.94 9.21 3.55
N GLY A 126 -4.80 9.68 4.02
CA GLY A 126 -4.01 10.75 3.41
C GLY A 126 -2.53 10.45 3.55
N ASP A 127 -1.70 11.47 3.45
CA ASP A 127 -0.25 11.34 3.44
C ASP A 127 0.34 10.75 4.72
N PHE A 128 1.57 10.28 4.62
CA PHE A 128 2.33 9.73 5.74
C PHE A 128 2.38 10.70 6.94
N THR A 129 2.54 11.99 6.66
CA THR A 129 2.63 13.05 7.68
C THR A 129 1.33 13.27 8.45
N THR A 130 0.19 12.78 7.93
CA THR A 130 -1.11 12.85 8.61
C THR A 130 -1.34 11.70 9.60
N LEU A 131 -0.45 10.69 9.59
CA LEU A 131 -0.53 9.58 10.54
C LEU A 131 -0.18 10.04 11.95
N PRO A 132 -0.76 9.45 13.00
CA PRO A 132 -0.28 9.63 14.37
C PRO A 132 1.21 9.28 14.48
N GLU A 133 1.97 10.04 15.26
CA GLU A 133 3.43 9.90 15.39
C GLU A 133 3.86 8.46 15.74
N LYS A 134 3.18 7.82 16.70
CA LYS A 134 3.44 6.42 17.06
C LYS A 134 3.28 5.45 15.88
N LEU A 135 2.34 5.73 14.98
CA LEU A 135 2.12 4.92 13.80
C LEU A 135 3.16 5.19 12.70
N GLN A 136 3.60 6.44 12.56
CA GLN A 136 4.75 6.78 11.71
C GLN A 136 6.00 6.03 12.16
N GLU A 137 6.33 6.09 13.46
CA GLU A 137 7.45 5.34 14.04
C GLU A 137 7.34 3.84 13.81
N HIS A 138 6.14 3.28 13.97
CA HIS A 138 5.89 1.86 13.74
C HIS A 138 6.25 1.45 12.31
N TYR A 139 5.77 2.19 11.31
CA TYR A 139 6.05 1.88 9.90
C TYR A 139 7.51 2.12 9.52
N LEU A 140 8.14 3.17 10.07
CA LEU A 140 9.57 3.42 9.88
C LEU A 140 10.40 2.25 10.44
N LYS A 141 10.11 1.79 11.67
CA LYS A 141 10.77 0.63 12.29
C LYS A 141 10.51 -0.66 11.52
N ALA A 142 9.34 -0.81 10.91
CA ALA A 142 9.00 -1.97 10.08
C ALA A 142 9.64 -1.96 8.68
N GLY A 143 10.27 -0.86 8.25
CA GLY A 143 10.97 -0.77 6.97
C GLY A 143 10.04 -0.74 5.75
N VAL A 144 8.81 -0.25 5.93
CA VAL A 144 7.77 -0.24 4.88
C VAL A 144 7.34 1.18 4.48
N VAL A 145 8.25 2.14 4.61
CA VAL A 145 8.05 3.54 4.22
C VAL A 145 8.96 3.86 3.05
N GLN A 146 8.43 4.57 2.05
CA GLN A 146 9.21 4.90 0.86
C GLN A 146 10.35 5.87 1.16
N LYS A 147 11.47 5.71 0.44
CA LYS A 147 12.74 6.46 0.68
C LYS A 147 12.55 7.97 0.66
N PHE A 148 11.76 8.49 -0.27
CA PHE A 148 11.53 9.93 -0.40
C PHE A 148 10.82 10.53 0.84
N ILE A 149 9.91 9.79 1.47
CA ILE A 149 9.26 10.18 2.74
C ILE A 149 10.28 10.20 3.86
N MET A 150 11.11 9.16 3.99
CA MET A 150 12.17 9.13 5.00
C MET A 150 13.16 10.29 4.84
N ASN A 151 13.47 10.68 3.61
CA ASN A 151 14.34 11.82 3.31
C ASN A 151 13.66 13.16 3.62
N PHE A 152 12.34 13.25 3.44
CA PHE A 152 11.56 14.43 3.83
C PHE A 152 11.56 14.65 5.34
N LEU A 153 11.37 13.59 6.14
CA LEU A 153 11.31 13.68 7.60
C LEU A 153 12.65 14.00 8.29
N LYS A 154 13.78 13.83 7.60
CA LYS A 154 15.13 14.14 8.12
C LYS A 154 15.52 15.61 7.95
N LYS A 155 14.72 16.39 7.22
CA LYS A 155 14.95 17.82 6.98
C LYS A 155 14.18 18.65 7.98
#